data_AF-A0AAU5WL68-F1
#
_entry.id   AF-A0AAU5WL68-F1
#
_cell.length_a   1.000
_cell.length_b   1.000
_cell.length_c   1.000
_cell.angle_alpha   90.00
_cell.angle_beta   90.00
_cell.angle_gamma   90.00
#
_symmetry.space_group_name_H-M   'P 1'
#
loop_
_entity.id
_entity.type
_entity.pdbx_description
1 polymer ?
#
loop_
_entity_poly.entity_id
_entity_poly.type
_entity_poly.pdbx_seq_one_letter_code
_entity_poly.pdbx_strand_id
1 'polypeptide(L)'
;MRFLLRYLGVLLLFGIGAVHLYEYFADHYRVVPVIGVLFAINFAGAVVLGLVLASPLSSLPGIGSVPIAGCAPQALVALGAIIFALGTIIGLLISEQGTLFGFHEYGYRTTVMLALGLESGAVVVLAGFLALEMRRLRTRPTYRTSL
;
A
#
# COMPACT_ATOMS: atom_id res chain seq x y z
N MET A 1 -5.01 -12.40 14.88
CA MET A 1 -4.37 -12.39 13.54
C MET A 1 -4.64 -11.13 12.74
N ARG A 2 -5.90 -10.68 12.57
CA ARG A 2 -6.20 -9.46 11.77
C ARG A 2 -5.42 -8.21 12.23
N PHE A 3 -5.41 -7.91 13.53
CA PHE A 3 -4.66 -6.76 14.06
C PHE A 3 -3.16 -6.88 13.80
N LEU A 4 -2.59 -8.08 13.97
CA LEU A 4 -1.18 -8.34 13.67
C LEU A 4 -0.87 -8.06 12.20
N LEU A 5 -1.64 -8.63 11.26
CA LEU A 5 -1.45 -8.40 9.83
C LEU A 5 -1.63 -6.92 9.46
N ARG A 6 -2.58 -6.23 10.09
CA ARG A 6 -2.78 -4.79 9.89
C ARG A 6 -1.54 -4.00 10.27
N TYR A 7 -1.02 -4.18 11.49
CA TYR A 7 0.13 -3.42 11.97
C TYR A 7 1.44 -3.84 11.29
N LEU A 8 1.57 -5.11 10.90
CA LEU A 8 2.66 -5.55 10.04
C LEU A 8 2.60 -4.87 8.67
N GLY A 9 1.40 -4.77 8.07
CA GLY A 9 1.18 -4.03 6.84
C GLY A 9 1.52 -2.55 6.97
N VAL A 10 1.16 -1.91 8.09
CA VAL A 10 1.56 -0.53 8.40
C VAL A 10 3.08 -0.38 8.47
N LEU A 11 3.76 -1.29 9.18
CA LEU A 11 5.22 -1.26 9.28
C LEU A 11 5.90 -1.43 7.92
N LEU A 12 5.38 -2.34 7.09
CA LEU A 12 5.87 -2.56 5.73
C LEU A 12 5.65 -1.33 4.86
N LEU A 13 4.49 -0.66 4.92
CA LEU A 13 4.24 0.59 4.21
C LEU A 13 5.22 1.70 4.61
N PHE A 14 5.54 1.83 5.91
CA PHE A 14 6.58 2.77 6.33
C PHE A 14 7.98 2.36 5.85
N GLY A 15 8.29 1.06 5.81
CA GLY A 15 9.51 0.56 5.19
C GLY A 15 9.62 0.93 3.72
N ILE A 16 8.55 0.71 2.95
CA ILE A 16 8.45 1.09 1.53
C ILE A 16 8.71 2.59 1.39
N GLY A 17 8.02 3.42 2.19
CA GLY A 17 8.23 4.86 2.17
C GLY A 17 9.68 5.25 2.46
N ALA A 18 10.30 4.65 3.48
CA ALA A 18 11.70 4.93 3.85
C ALA A 18 12.68 4.56 2.73
N VAL A 19 12.48 3.43 2.05
CA VAL A 19 13.35 3.02 0.93
C VAL A 19 13.18 3.93 -0.28
N HIS A 20 11.94 4.23 -0.68
CA HIS A 20 11.69 5.17 -1.79
C HIS A 20 12.21 6.58 -1.50
N LEU A 21 12.16 7.04 -0.25
CA LEU A 21 12.77 8.30 0.17
C LEU A 21 14.30 8.26 0.10
N TYR A 22 14.90 7.13 0.47
CA TYR A 22 16.33 6.90 0.33
C TYR A 22 16.73 6.94 -1.15
N GLU A 23 16.04 6.21 -2.02
CA GLU A 23 16.32 6.19 -3.46
C GLU A 23 16.15 7.58 -4.10
N TYR A 24 15.14 8.34 -3.66
CA TYR A 24 14.92 9.71 -4.10
C TYR A 24 16.14 10.62 -3.82
N PHE A 25 16.72 10.55 -2.62
CA PHE A 25 17.83 11.43 -2.20
C PHE A 25 19.22 10.84 -2.44
N ALA A 26 19.48 9.64 -1.91
CA ALA A 26 20.79 9.00 -1.90
C ALA A 26 21.14 8.38 -3.26
N ASP A 27 20.16 7.81 -3.95
CA ASP A 27 20.36 7.25 -5.30
C ASP A 27 20.06 8.26 -6.42
N HIS A 28 19.86 9.53 -6.05
CA HIS A 28 19.75 10.67 -6.95
C HIS A 28 18.54 10.62 -7.90
N TYR A 29 17.51 9.81 -7.62
CA TYR A 29 16.34 9.73 -8.51
C TYR A 29 15.57 11.05 -8.60
N ARG A 30 15.73 11.94 -7.61
CA ARG A 30 15.17 13.31 -7.65
C ARG A 30 15.51 14.14 -8.88
N VAL A 31 16.64 13.87 -9.56
CA VAL A 31 17.04 14.63 -10.77
C VAL A 31 16.56 14.01 -12.07
N VAL A 32 15.96 12.82 -12.01
CA VAL A 32 15.43 12.12 -13.18
C VAL A 32 14.03 12.67 -13.49
N PRO A 33 13.80 13.22 -14.69
CA PRO A 33 12.49 13.74 -15.08
C PRO A 33 11.40 12.68 -14.94
N VAL A 34 10.23 13.08 -14.42
CA VAL A 34 9.07 12.22 -14.10
C VAL A 34 9.34 11.19 -12.99
N ILE A 35 10.40 10.38 -13.09
CA ILE A 35 10.74 9.33 -12.13
C ILE A 35 10.96 9.89 -10.73
N GLY A 36 11.72 10.98 -10.58
CA GLY A 36 11.91 11.60 -9.27
C GLY A 36 10.57 11.96 -8.60
N VAL A 37 9.64 12.53 -9.36
CA VAL A 37 8.29 12.85 -8.86
C VAL A 37 7.54 11.59 -8.44
N LEU A 38 7.63 10.50 -9.22
CA LEU A 38 7.01 9.22 -8.88
C LEU A 38 7.56 8.64 -7.57
N PHE A 39 8.87 8.73 -7.33
CA PHE A 39 9.48 8.29 -6.07
C PHE A 39 9.03 9.14 -4.88
N ALA A 40 8.89 10.46 -5.05
CA ALA A 40 8.31 11.32 -4.03
C ALA A 40 6.84 10.97 -3.75
N ILE A 41 6.06 10.65 -4.79
CA ILE A 41 4.68 10.18 -4.67
C ILE A 41 4.63 8.81 -4.00
N ASN A 42 5.55 7.90 -4.30
CA ASN A 42 5.63 6.59 -3.63
C ASN A 42 5.88 6.75 -2.14
N PHE A 43 6.85 7.59 -1.76
CA PHE A 43 7.09 7.91 -0.36
C PHE A 43 5.84 8.47 0.32
N ALA A 44 5.26 9.54 -0.23
CA ALA A 44 4.10 10.19 0.35
C ALA A 44 2.89 9.25 0.42
N GLY A 45 2.63 8.51 -0.65
CA GLY A 45 1.55 7.53 -0.76
C GLY A 45 1.69 6.43 0.27
N ALA A 46 2.87 5.83 0.42
CA ALA A 46 3.13 4.78 1.40
C ALA A 46 2.94 5.28 2.84
N VAL A 47 3.43 6.47 3.17
CA VAL A 47 3.24 7.08 4.50
C VAL A 47 1.77 7.37 4.77
N VAL A 48 1.07 8.00 3.83
CA VAL A 48 -0.36 8.33 3.98
C VAL A 48 -1.18 7.06 4.15
N LEU A 49 -0.98 6.05 3.29
CA LEU A 49 -1.68 4.78 3.38
C LEU A 49 -1.37 4.07 4.70
N GLY A 50 -0.12 4.11 5.18
CA GLY A 50 0.26 3.56 6.49
C GLY A 50 -0.44 4.26 7.65
N LEU A 51 -0.46 5.59 7.67
CA LEU A 51 -1.13 6.40 8.70
C LEU A 51 -2.64 6.17 8.71
N VAL A 52 -3.28 6.21 7.53
CA VAL A 52 -4.71 5.94 7.38
C VAL A 52 -5.00 4.51 7.84
N LEU A 53 -4.21 3.53 7.39
CA LEU A 53 -4.40 2.14 7.80
C LEU A 53 -4.16 1.94 9.30
N ALA A 54 -3.31 2.71 9.97
CA ALA A 54 -3.11 2.66 11.42
C ALA A 54 -4.27 3.30 12.21
N SER A 55 -4.91 4.32 11.64
CA SER A 55 -5.92 5.13 12.33
C SER A 55 -7.20 4.35 12.69
N PRO A 56 -7.90 4.70 13.79
CA PRO A 56 -9.13 4.03 14.22
C PRO A 56 -10.36 4.51 13.41
N LEU A 57 -10.31 4.43 12.07
CA LEU A 57 -11.38 4.91 11.16
C LEU A 57 -12.78 4.40 11.51
N SER A 58 -12.89 3.18 12.04
CA SER A 58 -14.17 2.57 12.41
C SER A 58 -14.81 3.17 13.66
N SER A 59 -14.04 3.95 14.44
CA SER A 59 -14.49 4.57 15.69
C SER A 59 -14.80 6.06 15.53
N LEU A 60 -14.56 6.64 14.35
CA LEU A 60 -14.84 8.05 14.06
C LEU A 60 -16.35 8.24 13.77
N PRO A 61 -17.05 9.11 14.53
CA PRO A 61 -18.43 9.49 14.23
C PRO A 61 -18.53 10.08 12.82
N GLY A 62 -19.47 9.60 12.00
CA GLY A 62 -19.72 10.10 10.62
C GLY A 62 -19.09 9.26 9.50
N ILE A 63 -17.95 8.58 9.73
CA ILE A 63 -17.32 7.69 8.74
C ILE A 63 -17.95 6.29 8.78
N GLY A 64 -18.42 5.84 9.96
CA GLY A 64 -19.15 4.58 10.11
C GLY A 64 -20.50 4.54 9.39
N SER A 65 -21.00 5.69 8.93
CA SER A 65 -22.30 5.89 8.28
C SER A 65 -22.22 6.14 6.77
N VAL A 66 -21.02 6.24 6.17
CA VAL A 66 -20.90 6.28 4.70
C VAL A 66 -20.97 4.84 4.20
N PRO A 67 -22.10 4.40 3.60
CA PRO A 67 -22.25 3.04 3.15
C PRO A 67 -21.55 2.91 1.80
N ILE A 68 -20.21 2.94 1.80
CA ILE A 68 -19.47 2.49 0.62
C ILE A 68 -19.52 0.96 0.65
N ALA A 69 -20.63 0.42 0.12
CA ALA A 69 -20.80 -0.99 -0.27
C ALA A 69 -20.60 -2.06 0.85
N GLY A 70 -20.84 -1.73 2.13
CA GLY A 70 -20.74 -2.71 3.22
C GLY A 70 -19.32 -3.19 3.53
N CYS A 71 -18.30 -2.60 2.92
CA CYS A 71 -16.89 -2.88 3.19
C CYS A 71 -16.39 -2.08 4.38
N ALA A 72 -15.61 -2.71 5.27
CA ALA A 72 -14.93 -1.99 6.34
C ALA A 72 -13.96 -0.95 5.74
N PRO A 73 -13.91 0.31 6.23
CA PRO A 73 -13.03 1.35 5.68
C PRO A 73 -11.58 0.89 5.53
N GLN A 74 -11.09 0.11 6.50
CA GLN A 74 -9.72 -0.42 6.47
C GLN A 74 -9.50 -1.46 5.36
N ALA A 75 -10.55 -2.17 4.92
CA ALA A 75 -10.45 -3.09 3.79
C ALA A 75 -10.22 -2.34 2.47
N LEU A 76 -10.88 -1.19 2.29
CA LEU A 76 -10.67 -0.33 1.12
C LEU A 76 -9.26 0.27 1.12
N VAL A 77 -8.78 0.72 2.29
CA VAL A 77 -7.41 1.23 2.45
C VAL A 77 -6.39 0.12 2.15
N ALA A 78 -6.61 -1.09 2.67
CA ALA A 78 -5.73 -2.22 2.38
C ALA A 78 -5.72 -2.59 0.89
N LEU A 79 -6.87 -2.58 0.22
CA LEU A 79 -6.96 -2.80 -1.23
C LEU A 79 -6.21 -1.71 -2.01
N GLY A 80 -6.40 -0.44 -1.64
CA GLY A 80 -5.66 0.67 -2.23
C GLY A 80 -4.15 0.54 -2.04
N ALA A 81 -3.70 0.12 -0.85
CA ALA A 81 -2.30 -0.13 -0.57
C ALA A 81 -1.71 -1.32 -1.34
N ILE A 82 -2.50 -2.37 -1.59
CA ILE A 82 -2.10 -3.49 -2.46
C ILE A 82 -1.92 -3.00 -3.91
N ILE A 83 -2.90 -2.27 -4.44
CA ILE A 83 -2.84 -1.73 -5.80
C ILE A 83 -1.64 -0.78 -5.95
N PHE A 84 -1.42 0.07 -4.95
CA PHE A 84 -0.26 0.95 -4.87
C PHE A 84 1.06 0.16 -4.95
N ALA A 85 1.27 -0.83 -4.08
CA ALA A 85 2.51 -1.63 -4.06
C ALA A 85 2.69 -2.49 -5.32
N LEU A 86 1.59 -3.00 -5.91
CA LEU A 86 1.68 -3.67 -7.21
C LEU A 86 2.06 -2.70 -8.33
N GLY A 87 1.54 -1.47 -8.29
CA GLY A 87 1.87 -0.43 -9.26
C GLY A 87 3.36 -0.07 -9.25
N THR A 88 3.99 -0.01 -8.07
CA THR A 88 5.43 0.24 -7.95
C THR A 88 6.26 -0.94 -8.47
N ILE A 89 5.90 -2.18 -8.12
CA ILE A 89 6.54 -3.40 -8.65
C ILE A 89 6.41 -3.47 -10.18
N ILE A 90 5.22 -3.23 -10.72
CA ILE A 90 4.97 -3.25 -12.17
C ILE A 90 5.78 -2.14 -12.86
N GLY A 91 5.85 -0.95 -12.26
CA GLY A 91 6.67 0.15 -12.74
C GLY A 91 8.15 -0.24 -12.85
N LEU A 92 8.70 -0.88 -11.80
CA LEU A 92 10.05 -1.41 -11.79
C LEU A 92 10.26 -2.43 -12.93
N LEU A 93 9.38 -3.42 -13.05
CA LEU A 93 9.48 -4.45 -14.09
C LEU A 93 9.44 -3.86 -15.51
N ILE A 94 8.59 -2.86 -15.75
CA ILE A 94 8.55 -2.15 -17.04
C ILE A 94 9.85 -1.39 -17.29
N SER A 95 10.38 -0.69 -16.28
CA SER A 95 11.65 0.04 -16.41
C SER A 95 12.88 -0.86 -16.55
N GLU A 96 12.80 -2.12 -16.10
CA GLU A 96 13.90 -3.09 -16.23
C GLU A 96 13.90 -3.77 -17.60
N GLN A 97 12.73 -4.15 -18.12
CA GLN A 97 12.60 -4.83 -19.42
C GLN A 97 12.70 -3.87 -20.61
N GLY A 98 12.57 -2.57 -20.36
CA GLY A 98 12.54 -1.54 -21.40
C GLY A 98 12.76 -0.17 -20.80
N THR A 99 11.86 0.77 -21.05
CA THR A 99 11.95 2.09 -20.40
C THR A 99 10.60 2.50 -19.85
N LEU A 100 10.62 3.17 -18.71
CA LEU A 100 9.46 3.84 -18.13
C LEU A 100 9.73 5.35 -18.19
N PHE A 101 8.98 6.07 -19.03
CA PHE A 101 9.20 7.51 -19.28
C PHE A 101 10.64 7.86 -19.71
N GLY A 102 11.30 6.96 -20.44
CA GLY A 102 12.69 7.13 -20.88
C GLY A 102 13.75 6.75 -19.84
N PHE A 103 13.34 6.32 -18.64
CA PHE A 103 14.23 5.75 -17.63
C PHE A 103 14.32 4.23 -17.78
N HIS A 104 15.55 3.70 -17.77
CA HIS A 104 15.84 2.27 -17.74
C HIS A 104 16.51 1.95 -16.41
N GLU A 105 15.94 1.04 -15.64
CA GLU A 105 16.55 0.57 -14.39
C GLU A 105 17.63 -0.46 -14.71
N TYR A 106 18.81 -0.35 -14.10
CA TYR A 106 19.94 -1.23 -14.40
C TYR A 106 20.30 -2.08 -13.18
N GLY A 107 19.77 -3.30 -13.17
CA GLY A 107 20.14 -4.34 -12.22
C GLY A 107 19.54 -4.17 -10.82
N TYR A 108 19.75 -5.20 -10.00
CA TYR A 108 19.19 -5.29 -8.66
C TYR A 108 20.18 -4.80 -7.62
N ARG A 109 20.27 -3.48 -7.48
CA ARG A 109 20.96 -2.87 -6.33
C ARG A 109 20.28 -3.30 -5.03
N THR A 110 21.03 -3.30 -3.92
CA THR A 110 20.50 -3.72 -2.62
C THR A 110 19.24 -2.95 -2.21
N THR A 111 19.15 -1.66 -2.55
CA THR A 111 17.97 -0.82 -2.31
C THR A 111 16.76 -1.30 -3.10
N VAL A 112 16.91 -1.57 -4.40
CA VAL A 112 15.86 -2.13 -5.27
C VAL A 112 15.38 -3.50 -4.77
N MET A 113 16.29 -4.38 -4.36
CA MET A 113 15.90 -5.69 -3.80
C MET A 113 15.13 -5.54 -2.49
N LEU A 114 15.53 -4.59 -1.64
CA LEU A 114 14.84 -4.29 -0.39
C LEU A 114 13.44 -3.70 -0.66
N ALA A 115 13.32 -2.76 -1.60
CA ALA A 115 12.04 -2.20 -2.03
C ALA A 115 11.11 -3.32 -2.53
N LEU A 116 11.57 -4.14 -3.46
CA LEU A 116 10.82 -5.27 -4.01
C LEU A 116 10.38 -6.26 -2.91
N GLY A 117 11.26 -6.58 -1.96
CA GLY A 117 10.95 -7.45 -0.83
C GLY A 117 9.89 -6.86 0.10
N LEU A 118 9.98 -5.57 0.42
CA LEU A 118 9.00 -4.86 1.25
C LEU A 118 7.64 -4.74 0.56
N GLU A 119 7.62 -4.40 -0.73
CA GLU A 119 6.41 -4.27 -1.54
C GLU A 119 5.71 -5.63 -1.70
N SER A 120 6.46 -6.67 -2.04
CA SER A 120 5.94 -8.04 -2.13
C SER A 120 5.40 -8.53 -0.78
N GLY A 121 6.14 -8.26 0.30
CA GLY A 121 5.70 -8.56 1.66
C GLY A 121 4.42 -7.82 2.03
N ALA A 122 4.32 -6.54 1.68
CA ALA A 122 3.12 -5.73 1.92
C ALA A 122 1.92 -6.29 1.16
N VAL A 123 2.07 -6.65 -0.11
CA VAL A 123 1.01 -7.28 -0.92
C VAL A 123 0.50 -8.56 -0.25
N VAL A 124 1.39 -9.47 0.16
CA VAL A 124 1.01 -10.75 0.79
C VAL A 124 0.31 -10.51 2.14
N VAL A 125 0.90 -9.68 3.00
CA VAL A 125 0.37 -9.39 4.34
C VAL A 125 -0.99 -8.70 4.27
N LEU A 126 -1.13 -7.69 3.41
CA LEU A 126 -2.36 -6.93 3.24
C LEU A 126 -3.45 -7.75 2.53
N ALA A 127 -3.10 -8.61 1.58
CA ALA A 127 -4.04 -9.55 0.98
C ALA A 127 -4.61 -10.53 2.03
N GLY A 128 -3.75 -11.04 2.92
CA GLY A 128 -4.16 -11.85 4.06
C GLY A 128 -5.11 -11.09 5.01
N PHE A 129 -4.76 -9.84 5.34
CA PHE A 129 -5.64 -8.97 6.14
C PHE A 129 -7.00 -8.74 5.48
N LEU A 130 -7.01 -8.42 4.18
CA LEU A 130 -8.21 -8.16 3.39
C LEU A 130 -9.11 -9.40 3.33
N ALA A 131 -8.54 -10.58 3.08
CA ALA A 131 -9.28 -11.84 3.05
C ALA A 131 -9.97 -12.14 4.40
N LEU A 132 -9.29 -11.91 5.52
CA LEU A 132 -9.88 -12.06 6.85
C LEU A 132 -11.02 -11.06 7.09
N GLU A 133 -10.89 -9.83 6.59
CA GLU A 133 -11.93 -8.82 6.78
C GLU A 133 -13.17 -9.07 5.91
N MET A 134 -12.98 -9.53 4.67
CA MET A 134 -14.09 -9.95 3.82
C MET A 134 -14.85 -11.13 4.41
N ARG A 135 -14.16 -12.12 5.00
CA ARG A 135 -14.81 -13.23 5.71
C ARG A 135 -15.70 -12.74 6.85
N ARG A 136 -15.21 -11.79 7.66
CA ARG A 136 -15.97 -11.20 8.77
C ARG A 136 -17.25 -10.51 8.31
N LEU A 137 -17.17 -9.76 7.20
CA LEU A 137 -18.33 -9.07 6.64
C LEU A 137 -19.38 -10.06 6.14
N ARG A 138 -18.95 -11.16 5.50
CA ARG A 138 -19.85 -12.22 5.03
C ARG A 138 -20.59 -12.94 6.17
N THR A 139 -19.97 -13.06 7.35
CA THR A 139 -20.55 -13.76 8.51
C THR A 139 -21.42 -12.88 9.41
N ARG A 140 -21.48 -11.56 9.19
CA ARG A 140 -22.40 -10.70 9.96
C ARG A 140 -23.83 -10.97 9.50
N PRO A 141 -24.73 -11.51 10.36
CA PRO A 141 -26.12 -11.70 9.99
C PRO A 141 -26.72 -10.32 9.72
N THR A 142 -27.36 -10.16 8.56
CA THR A 142 -28.14 -8.98 8.21
C THR A 142 -29.39 -8.95 9.08
N TYR A 143 -29.28 -8.57 10.35
CA TYR A 143 -30.46 -8.28 11.16
C TYR A 143 -30.97 -6.90 10.76
N ARG A 144 -31.68 -6.82 9.63
CA ARG A 144 -32.36 -5.59 9.19
C ARG A 144 -33.87 -5.83 9.16
N THR A 145 -34.46 -5.52 10.32
CA THR A 145 -35.73 -4.81 10.55
C THR A 145 -37.01 -5.36 9.91
N SER A 146 -37.75 -6.12 10.73
CA SER A 146 -39.21 -6.16 10.71
C SER A 146 -39.74 -5.39 11.93
N LEU A 147 -40.01 -4.09 11.77
CA LEU A 147 -40.93 -3.30 12.60
C LEU A 147 -41.47 -2.16 11.73
#